data_AF-A0A5N7AHT9-F1
#
_entry.id   AF-A0A5N7AHT9-F1
#
_cell.length_a   1.000
_cell.length_b   1.000
_cell.length_c   1.000
_cell.angle_alpha   90.00
_cell.angle_beta   90.00
_cell.angle_gamma   90.00
#
_symmetry.space_group_name_H-M   'P 1'
#
loop_
_entity.id
_entity.type
_entity.pdbx_description
1 polymer ?
#
loop_
_entity_poly.entity_id
_entity_poly.type
_entity_poly.pdbx_seq_one_letter_code
_entity_poly.pdbx_strand_id
1 'polypeptide(L)'
;MSTPPSINYCAYVDPNSGEHRIGHLDLTTEQIHRLVFISGTQISDLYQVIEAGEGNIQLGRGDPIPLSQVQLLPPISGRDILAVGKNYVEHAKEFNSSGFDSSDKNDQPTFPVIFTKRATSIIAHGEQVLLHPGFTETPDYEGEIGVIIGKAGHKIPESEAMDYVWGYTIINDFTARERQRDHKQFYIGKSPDTFCPIGPVAVPKERLPTNLQLQTFVNGERRQDATLDQLIFSIPTLVSCLSQGQTLQPGDTLATGTPYGVGFGFRPMKFLQAGDEVKVSVTGLGTLTNYIAATDAVNPTVERVKSQSAIPVANQKARGHEGLVKIGTKELFSQIQGQIEGPPIIFIHGLGGSSSYFSPLVAKLSSTHALYLSDFEGHGLSPTNALSEITIASLASDIRDIYHNARPDRKPATVIAHSMGCLVAMKLALESPELVSSLILMGPPPSPLPEAGSAGIFARAELVRSKGLVAVADAVVNAGLSSQTKESNLLAVAATRMSLLGQDPEGYAKACTALAKSANETLDTTSLTCPTLILTGDHDAISPPDLCFSYGKSIKNSKVGVLEGVGHWHLFEDVKGVVDAVHTYLEKLG
;
A
#
# COMPACT_ATOMS: atom_id res chain seq x y z
N MET A 1 15.58 -37.64 -8.17
CA MET A 1 15.34 -36.20 -7.87
C MET A 1 14.51 -36.18 -6.60
N SER A 2 15.00 -35.55 -5.53
CA SER A 2 14.23 -35.45 -4.29
C SER A 2 12.94 -34.68 -4.58
N THR A 3 11.80 -35.21 -4.16
CA THR A 3 10.53 -34.50 -4.17
C THR A 3 10.75 -33.16 -3.45
N PRO A 4 10.38 -32.01 -4.04
CA PRO A 4 10.49 -30.74 -3.35
C PRO A 4 9.70 -30.82 -2.03
N PRO A 5 10.16 -30.16 -0.95
CA PRO A 5 9.45 -30.15 0.32
C PRO A 5 8.02 -29.63 0.09
N SER A 6 7.05 -30.25 0.76
CA SER A 6 5.66 -29.80 0.73
C SER A 6 5.58 -28.37 1.26
N ILE A 7 5.21 -27.43 0.40
CA ILE A 7 5.10 -26.03 0.79
C ILE A 7 3.77 -25.81 1.52
N ASN A 8 3.86 -25.50 2.81
CA ASN A 8 2.74 -24.96 3.58
C ASN A 8 2.69 -23.44 3.42
N TYR A 9 1.79 -22.92 2.60
CA TYR A 9 1.72 -21.48 2.31
C TYR A 9 1.07 -20.75 3.48
N CYS A 10 1.78 -19.79 4.09
CA CYS A 10 1.25 -18.87 5.08
C CYS A 10 1.32 -17.43 4.58
N ALA A 11 0.34 -16.61 4.93
CA ALA A 11 0.40 -15.16 4.74
C ALA A 11 0.89 -14.50 6.04
N TYR A 12 1.75 -13.48 5.92
CA TYR A 12 2.29 -12.76 7.07
C TYR A 12 2.65 -11.32 6.71
N VAL A 13 2.76 -10.45 7.72
CA VAL A 13 3.36 -9.12 7.59
C VAL A 13 4.87 -9.25 7.77
N ASP A 14 5.64 -8.90 6.75
CA ASP A 14 7.09 -8.94 6.83
C ASP A 14 7.60 -7.89 7.83
N PRO A 15 8.36 -8.29 8.88
CA PRO A 15 8.70 -7.41 9.99
C PRO A 15 9.65 -6.27 9.60
N ASN A 16 10.35 -6.38 8.47
CA ASN A 16 11.28 -5.35 8.01
C ASN A 16 10.59 -4.32 7.12
N SER A 17 9.74 -4.78 6.20
CA SER A 17 9.08 -3.91 5.22
C SER A 17 7.69 -3.44 5.63
N GLY A 18 7.03 -4.14 6.57
CA GLY A 18 5.63 -3.93 6.92
C GLY A 18 4.64 -4.36 5.84
N GLU A 19 5.11 -4.96 4.76
CA GLU A 19 4.27 -5.38 3.63
C GLU A 19 3.76 -6.82 3.80
N HIS A 20 2.61 -7.12 3.21
CA HIS A 20 2.07 -8.48 3.17
C HIS A 20 2.93 -9.37 2.27
N ARG A 21 3.18 -10.60 2.72
CA ARG A 21 3.99 -11.61 2.04
C ARG A 21 3.40 -13.01 2.17
N ILE A 22 3.79 -13.88 1.24
CA ILE A 22 3.60 -15.33 1.34
C ILE A 22 4.93 -16.03 1.64
N GLY A 23 4.88 -16.98 2.57
CA GLY A 23 6.01 -17.80 2.97
C GLY A 23 5.64 -19.28 3.09
N HIS A 24 6.65 -20.11 3.30
CA HIS A 24 6.52 -21.49 3.71
C HIS A 24 6.64 -21.56 5.24
N LEU A 25 5.57 -21.94 5.93
CA LEU A 25 5.61 -22.22 7.36
C LEU A 25 6.00 -23.68 7.61
N ASP A 26 7.18 -23.90 8.19
CA ASP A 26 7.53 -25.18 8.78
C ASP A 26 6.78 -25.33 10.11
N LEU A 27 5.78 -26.21 10.11
CA LEU A 27 4.91 -26.47 11.26
C LEU A 27 5.64 -27.17 12.43
N THR A 28 6.84 -27.72 12.20
CA THR A 28 7.63 -28.40 13.23
C THR A 28 8.58 -27.43 13.91
N THR A 29 9.27 -26.59 13.13
CA THR A 29 10.25 -25.64 13.67
C THR A 29 9.67 -24.28 14.00
N GLU A 30 8.43 -24.01 13.60
CA GLU A 30 7.75 -22.71 13.71
C GLU A 30 8.57 -21.59 13.06
N GLN A 31 9.09 -21.86 11.86
CA GLN A 31 9.87 -20.91 11.07
C GLN A 31 9.22 -20.68 9.71
N ILE A 32 9.27 -19.44 9.26
CA ILE A 32 8.79 -19.02 7.95
C ILE A 32 9.99 -18.84 7.02
N HIS A 33 10.02 -19.63 5.96
CA HIS A 33 10.91 -19.41 4.83
C HIS A 33 10.22 -18.52 3.80
N ARG A 34 10.88 -17.44 3.36
CA ARG A 34 10.32 -16.54 2.35
C ARG A 34 10.04 -17.30 1.05
N LEU A 35 8.95 -16.97 0.36
CA LEU A 35 8.68 -17.46 -0.99
C LEU A 35 8.72 -16.31 -1.99
N VAL A 36 9.32 -16.60 -3.13
CA VAL A 36 9.45 -15.67 -4.26
C VAL A 36 9.07 -16.40 -5.54
N PHE A 37 8.67 -15.65 -6.55
CA PHE A 37 8.62 -16.19 -7.90
C PHE A 37 10.03 -16.59 -8.37
N ILE A 38 10.14 -17.45 -9.38
CA ILE A 38 11.43 -17.81 -9.99
C ILE A 38 12.22 -16.58 -10.46
N SER A 39 11.53 -15.48 -10.82
CA SER A 39 12.15 -14.19 -11.16
C SER A 39 12.85 -13.51 -9.97
N GLY A 40 12.63 -13.95 -8.74
CA GLY A 40 13.06 -13.31 -7.50
C GLY A 40 12.06 -12.26 -6.97
N THR A 41 10.97 -11.99 -7.69
CA THR A 41 9.92 -11.08 -7.23
C THR A 41 9.20 -11.67 -6.00
N GLN A 42 9.00 -10.84 -4.97
CA GLN A 42 8.29 -11.23 -3.75
C GLN A 42 6.81 -11.54 -4.05
N ILE A 43 6.26 -12.52 -3.34
CA ILE A 43 4.84 -12.90 -3.46
C ILE A 43 4.07 -12.19 -2.34
N SER A 44 2.97 -11.53 -2.69
CA SER A 44 2.20 -10.68 -1.77
C SER A 44 0.95 -11.36 -1.20
N ASP A 45 0.35 -12.29 -1.94
CA ASP A 45 -0.87 -12.99 -1.54
C ASP A 45 -0.98 -14.39 -2.17
N LEU A 46 -1.93 -15.19 -1.69
CA LEU A 46 -2.13 -16.57 -2.18
C LEU A 46 -2.79 -16.61 -3.57
N TYR A 47 -3.49 -15.55 -4.01
CA TYR A 47 -4.06 -15.52 -5.36
C TYR A 47 -2.95 -15.58 -6.41
N GLN A 48 -1.85 -14.88 -6.18
CA GLN A 48 -0.64 -14.96 -6.98
C GLN A 48 -0.03 -16.37 -7.01
N VAL A 49 -0.05 -17.10 -5.89
CA VAL A 49 0.42 -18.48 -5.82
C VAL A 49 -0.45 -19.41 -6.67
N ILE A 50 -1.77 -19.25 -6.58
CA ILE A 50 -2.76 -20.03 -7.32
C ILE A 50 -2.60 -19.78 -8.83
N GLU A 51 -2.48 -18.52 -9.24
CA GLU A 51 -2.35 -18.13 -10.64
C GLU A 51 -1.01 -18.58 -11.25
N ALA A 52 0.09 -18.37 -10.52
CA ALA A 52 1.42 -18.73 -11.01
C ALA A 52 1.67 -20.24 -11.01
N GLY A 53 1.08 -20.97 -10.06
CA GLY A 53 1.33 -22.39 -9.82
C GLY A 53 2.67 -22.66 -9.14
N GLU A 54 2.75 -23.78 -8.40
CA GLU A 54 3.91 -24.16 -7.57
C GLU A 54 5.22 -24.20 -8.36
N GLY A 55 5.18 -24.59 -9.65
CA GLY A 55 6.36 -24.66 -10.52
C GLY A 55 7.02 -23.31 -10.83
N ASN A 56 6.37 -22.18 -10.51
CA ASN A 56 6.91 -20.82 -10.68
C ASN A 56 7.34 -20.17 -9.36
N ILE A 57 7.38 -20.94 -8.27
CA ILE A 57 7.66 -20.47 -6.91
C ILE A 57 8.89 -21.20 -6.36
N GLN A 58 9.71 -20.48 -5.62
CA GLN A 58 10.89 -21.02 -4.96
C GLN A 58 11.12 -20.38 -3.60
N LEU A 59 11.97 -21.01 -2.77
CA LEU A 59 12.45 -20.40 -1.54
C LEU A 59 13.26 -19.14 -1.88
N GLY A 60 12.93 -18.04 -1.20
CA GLY A 60 13.69 -16.82 -1.23
C GLY A 60 15.03 -16.99 -0.51
N ARG A 61 15.97 -16.08 -0.80
CA ARG A 61 17.25 -16.01 -0.07
C ARG A 61 17.05 -15.33 1.28
N GLY A 62 17.86 -15.71 2.26
CA GLY A 62 17.89 -15.14 3.61
C GLY A 62 17.50 -16.15 4.68
N ASP A 63 17.74 -15.78 5.93
CA ASP A 63 17.46 -16.66 7.07
C ASP A 63 15.95 -16.81 7.29
N PRO A 64 15.50 -17.99 7.78
CA PRO A 64 14.13 -18.21 8.18
C PRO A 64 13.73 -17.24 9.30
N ILE A 65 12.48 -16.79 9.28
CA ILE A 65 11.94 -15.85 10.26
C ILE A 65 11.18 -16.68 11.33
N PRO A 66 11.48 -16.54 12.62
CA PRO A 66 10.69 -17.18 13.68
C PRO A 66 9.24 -16.73 13.61
N LEU A 67 8.28 -17.65 13.75
CA LEU A 67 6.85 -17.35 13.72
C LEU A 67 6.45 -16.29 14.74
N SER A 68 7.10 -16.29 15.91
CA SER A 68 6.87 -15.32 17.00
C SER A 68 7.28 -13.88 16.66
N GLN A 69 8.00 -13.64 15.56
CA GLN A 69 8.43 -12.31 15.11
C GLN A 69 7.56 -11.73 14.01
N VAL A 70 6.54 -12.46 13.55
CA VAL A 70 5.64 -11.98 12.50
C VAL A 70 4.21 -11.89 13.00
N GLN A 71 3.44 -11.01 12.36
CA GLN A 71 1.99 -11.10 12.40
C GLN A 71 1.54 -12.06 11.29
N LEU A 72 0.97 -13.20 11.65
CA LEU A 72 0.28 -14.05 10.67
C LEU A 72 -1.00 -13.37 10.17
N LEU A 73 -1.29 -13.61 8.90
CA LEU A 73 -2.51 -13.20 8.23
C LEU A 73 -3.29 -14.45 7.82
N PRO A 74 -4.61 -14.34 7.56
CA PRO A 74 -5.33 -15.44 6.93
C PRO A 74 -4.66 -15.77 5.59
N PRO A 75 -4.37 -17.04 5.27
CA PRO A 75 -3.70 -17.40 4.02
C PRO A 75 -4.53 -16.98 2.79
N ILE A 76 -5.84 -16.84 2.95
CA ILE A 76 -6.73 -16.29 1.93
C ILE A 76 -7.81 -15.42 2.58
N SER A 77 -8.11 -14.27 1.97
CA SER A 77 -9.12 -13.31 2.46
C SER A 77 -9.59 -12.38 1.32
N GLY A 78 -10.52 -11.46 1.60
CA GLY A 78 -10.99 -10.44 0.65
C GLY A 78 -12.24 -10.83 -0.14
N ARG A 79 -12.74 -12.06 0.00
CA ARG A 79 -14.02 -12.53 -0.55
C ARG A 79 -14.84 -13.20 0.55
N ASP A 80 -16.16 -13.18 0.39
CA ASP A 80 -17.07 -13.94 1.25
C ASP A 80 -16.78 -15.44 1.09
N ILE A 81 -16.88 -16.19 2.18
CA ILE A 81 -16.68 -17.64 2.19
C ILE A 81 -18.00 -18.31 1.85
N LEU A 82 -18.00 -19.21 0.88
CA LEU A 82 -19.14 -20.08 0.59
C LEU A 82 -19.17 -21.17 1.66
N ALA A 83 -20.30 -21.43 2.29
CA ALA A 83 -20.38 -22.35 3.42
C ALA A 83 -21.56 -23.32 3.28
N VAL A 84 -21.39 -24.53 3.82
CA VAL A 84 -22.35 -25.62 3.70
C VAL A 84 -22.89 -26.02 5.07
N GLY A 85 -24.21 -25.91 5.24
CA GLY A 85 -24.88 -26.36 6.46
C GLY A 85 -25.20 -27.86 6.43
N LYS A 86 -25.26 -28.49 7.62
CA LYS A 86 -25.74 -29.86 7.83
C LYS A 86 -25.05 -30.91 6.94
N ASN A 87 -23.73 -30.83 6.73
CA ASN A 87 -23.02 -31.71 5.80
C ASN A 87 -22.39 -32.97 6.43
N TYR A 88 -22.70 -33.28 7.69
CA TYR A 88 -22.36 -34.55 8.36
C TYR A 88 -23.63 -35.17 8.95
N VAL A 89 -23.82 -36.48 8.78
CA VAL A 89 -25.07 -37.17 9.15
C VAL A 89 -25.39 -37.01 10.64
N GLU A 90 -24.43 -37.27 11.52
CA GLU A 90 -24.66 -37.18 12.97
C GLU A 90 -24.85 -35.75 13.46
N HIS A 91 -24.21 -34.77 12.79
CA HIS A 91 -24.44 -33.36 13.07
C HIS A 91 -25.84 -32.90 12.62
N ALA A 92 -26.32 -33.36 11.46
CA ALA A 92 -27.66 -33.04 10.99
C ALA A 92 -28.74 -33.51 11.97
N LYS A 93 -28.58 -34.73 12.53
CA LYS A 93 -29.45 -35.26 13.60
C LYS A 93 -29.37 -34.44 14.89
N GLU A 94 -28.15 -34.05 15.30
CA GLU A 94 -27.89 -33.21 16.48
C GLU A 94 -28.58 -31.84 16.34
N PHE A 95 -28.43 -31.19 15.19
CA PHE A 95 -29.04 -29.90 14.89
C PHE A 95 -30.57 -29.96 14.86
N ASN A 96 -31.16 -30.94 14.17
CA ASN A 96 -32.61 -31.11 14.12
C ASN A 96 -33.23 -31.34 15.51
N SER A 97 -32.51 -32.05 16.38
CA SER A 97 -32.97 -32.37 17.75
C SER A 97 -32.78 -31.22 18.75
N SER A 98 -32.16 -30.10 18.34
CA SER A 98 -31.73 -29.04 19.25
C SER A 98 -32.75 -27.94 19.51
N GLY A 99 -33.73 -27.77 18.62
CA GLY A 99 -34.64 -26.61 18.62
C GLY A 99 -34.03 -25.32 18.05
N PHE A 100 -32.78 -25.35 17.57
CA PHE A 100 -32.18 -24.27 16.78
C PHE A 100 -32.40 -24.44 15.26
N ASP A 101 -33.02 -25.54 14.85
CA ASP A 101 -33.41 -25.75 13.46
C ASP A 101 -34.71 -25.03 13.12
N SER A 102 -34.61 -24.00 12.28
CA SER A 102 -35.75 -23.30 11.68
C SER A 102 -35.95 -23.65 10.20
N SER A 103 -35.17 -24.61 9.68
CA SER A 103 -35.27 -25.18 8.33
C SER A 103 -35.90 -26.59 8.37
N ASP A 104 -36.16 -27.21 7.21
CA ASP A 104 -36.94 -28.46 7.06
C ASP A 104 -36.66 -29.56 8.10
N LYS A 105 -37.71 -30.23 8.58
CA LYS A 105 -37.69 -31.32 9.60
C LYS A 105 -37.05 -32.65 9.13
N ASN A 106 -36.37 -32.66 7.99
CA ASN A 106 -35.75 -33.87 7.47
C ASN A 106 -34.34 -34.04 8.05
N ASP A 107 -34.02 -35.25 8.53
CA ASP A 107 -32.72 -35.60 9.12
C ASP A 107 -31.53 -35.54 8.16
N GLN A 108 -31.80 -35.46 6.85
CA GLN A 108 -30.79 -35.30 5.83
C GLN A 108 -31.32 -34.38 4.71
N PRO A 109 -30.63 -33.27 4.39
CA PRO A 109 -30.99 -32.42 3.25
C PRO A 109 -30.92 -33.19 1.93
N THR A 110 -31.81 -32.89 0.98
CA THR A 110 -31.76 -33.44 -0.39
C THR A 110 -30.81 -32.69 -1.31
N PHE A 111 -30.49 -31.44 -0.98
CA PHE A 111 -29.52 -30.59 -1.67
C PHE A 111 -28.60 -29.90 -0.65
N PRO A 112 -27.37 -29.54 -1.03
CA PRO A 112 -26.48 -28.76 -0.17
C PRO A 112 -27.13 -27.47 0.31
N VAL A 113 -27.12 -27.22 1.63
CA VAL A 113 -27.62 -25.98 2.22
C VAL A 113 -26.52 -24.94 2.14
N ILE A 114 -26.58 -24.05 1.15
CA ILE A 114 -25.53 -23.05 0.90
C ILE A 114 -25.87 -21.73 1.62
N PHE A 115 -24.89 -21.18 2.31
CA PHE A 115 -24.90 -19.81 2.84
C PHE A 115 -23.52 -19.17 2.67
N THR A 116 -23.35 -17.94 3.16
CA THR A 116 -22.05 -17.25 3.13
C THR A 116 -21.63 -16.75 4.51
N LYS A 117 -20.32 -16.63 4.71
CA LYS A 117 -19.71 -15.85 5.79
C LYS A 117 -19.08 -14.60 5.19
N ARG A 118 -19.38 -13.44 5.77
CA ARG A 118 -18.88 -12.14 5.28
C ARG A 118 -17.36 -12.06 5.35
N ALA A 119 -16.71 -11.51 4.33
CA ALA A 119 -15.25 -11.35 4.27
C ALA A 119 -14.67 -10.58 5.48
N THR A 120 -15.43 -9.65 6.07
CA THR A 120 -15.00 -8.89 7.26
C THR A 120 -14.95 -9.74 8.53
N SER A 121 -15.59 -10.91 8.55
CA SER A 121 -15.49 -11.87 9.66
C SER A 121 -14.19 -12.65 9.68
N ILE A 122 -13.38 -12.57 8.60
CA ILE A 122 -12.15 -13.33 8.47
C ILE A 122 -11.06 -12.78 9.40
N ILE A 123 -10.46 -13.69 10.17
CA ILE A 123 -9.32 -13.41 11.06
C ILE A 123 -8.27 -14.53 10.98
N ALA A 124 -7.05 -14.22 11.40
CA ALA A 124 -5.91 -15.12 11.29
C ALA A 124 -5.83 -16.11 12.46
N HIS A 125 -4.91 -17.07 12.35
CA HIS A 125 -4.45 -17.87 13.48
C HIS A 125 -3.93 -16.95 14.60
N GLY A 126 -4.33 -17.21 15.85
CA GLY A 126 -3.93 -16.48 17.05
C GLY A 126 -4.75 -15.21 17.33
N GLU A 127 -5.56 -14.74 16.38
CA GLU A 127 -6.40 -13.56 16.58
C GLU A 127 -7.63 -13.86 17.47
N GLN A 128 -8.19 -12.80 18.07
CA GLN A 128 -9.31 -12.92 19.01
C GLN A 128 -10.67 -12.98 18.30
N VAL A 129 -11.55 -13.84 18.80
CA VAL A 129 -12.97 -13.92 18.41
C VAL A 129 -13.81 -13.14 19.41
N LEU A 130 -14.53 -12.13 18.94
CA LEU A 130 -15.34 -11.24 19.77
C LEU A 130 -16.67 -11.88 20.16
N LEU A 131 -17.09 -11.72 21.42
CA LEU A 131 -18.41 -12.21 21.87
C LEU A 131 -19.59 -11.34 21.41
N HIS A 132 -19.32 -10.11 20.98
CA HIS A 132 -20.34 -9.11 20.60
C HIS A 132 -21.48 -8.99 21.63
N PRO A 133 -21.24 -8.47 22.85
CA PRO A 133 -22.28 -8.37 23.88
C PRO A 133 -23.54 -7.65 23.39
N GLY A 134 -24.71 -8.18 23.76
CA GLY A 134 -26.01 -7.72 23.26
C GLY A 134 -26.39 -8.27 21.88
N PHE A 135 -25.45 -8.84 21.13
CA PHE A 135 -25.74 -9.56 19.91
C PHE A 135 -26.02 -11.05 20.15
N THR A 136 -25.21 -11.78 20.92
CA THR A 136 -25.43 -13.21 21.18
C THR A 136 -25.05 -13.65 22.59
N GLU A 137 -25.78 -14.62 23.14
CA GLU A 137 -25.44 -15.34 24.37
C GLU A 137 -25.10 -16.82 24.10
N THR A 138 -25.11 -17.21 22.82
CA THR A 138 -24.93 -18.58 22.35
C THR A 138 -23.82 -18.71 21.31
N PRO A 139 -22.60 -18.17 21.58
CA PRO A 139 -21.46 -18.34 20.70
C PRO A 139 -21.00 -19.79 20.69
N ASP A 140 -20.77 -20.33 19.51
CA ASP A 140 -20.41 -21.73 19.28
C ASP A 140 -19.29 -21.86 18.25
N TYR A 141 -18.55 -22.96 18.32
CA TYR A 141 -17.47 -23.30 17.39
C TYR A 141 -17.94 -24.34 16.39
N GLU A 142 -17.34 -24.32 15.20
CA GLU A 142 -17.57 -25.33 14.16
C GLU A 142 -16.27 -25.50 13.38
N GLY A 143 -15.44 -26.48 13.78
CA GLY A 143 -14.24 -26.79 13.01
C GLY A 143 -14.62 -27.36 11.64
N GLU A 144 -13.96 -26.90 10.58
CA GLU A 144 -14.23 -27.31 9.21
C GLU A 144 -12.95 -27.42 8.37
N ILE A 145 -13.02 -28.25 7.33
CA ILE A 145 -12.01 -28.30 6.28
C ILE A 145 -12.42 -27.29 5.19
N GLY A 146 -11.55 -26.32 4.93
CA GLY A 146 -11.73 -25.34 3.86
C GLY A 146 -11.19 -25.86 2.54
N VAL A 147 -11.96 -25.72 1.46
CA VAL A 147 -11.55 -26.04 0.08
C VAL A 147 -11.28 -24.74 -0.68
N ILE A 148 -10.13 -24.62 -1.32
CA ILE A 148 -9.75 -23.45 -2.12
C ILE A 148 -9.83 -23.80 -3.61
N ILE A 149 -10.60 -23.03 -4.36
CA ILE A 149 -10.72 -23.16 -5.82
C ILE A 149 -9.48 -22.58 -6.51
N GLY A 150 -8.93 -23.31 -7.48
CA GLY A 150 -7.75 -22.93 -8.25
C GLY A 150 -8.01 -22.46 -9.67
N LYS A 151 -9.19 -22.76 -10.22
CA LYS A 151 -9.53 -22.47 -11.62
C LYS A 151 -10.91 -21.82 -11.72
N ALA A 152 -11.06 -20.90 -12.65
CA ALA A 152 -12.37 -20.34 -12.97
C ALA A 152 -13.24 -21.40 -13.67
N GLY A 153 -14.50 -21.55 -13.27
CA GLY A 153 -15.40 -22.53 -13.89
C GLY A 153 -16.89 -22.27 -13.64
N HIS A 154 -17.72 -22.72 -14.58
CA HIS A 154 -19.17 -22.61 -14.54
C HIS A 154 -19.77 -23.88 -15.15
N LYS A 155 -20.80 -24.45 -14.49
CA LYS A 155 -21.39 -25.76 -14.80
C LYS A 155 -20.34 -26.88 -14.83
N ILE A 156 -19.48 -26.90 -13.82
CA ILE A 156 -18.42 -27.89 -13.66
C ILE A 156 -19.08 -29.25 -13.36
N PRO A 157 -18.83 -30.30 -14.16
CA PRO A 157 -19.35 -31.63 -13.84
C PRO A 157 -18.59 -32.23 -12.64
N GLU A 158 -19.26 -33.06 -11.83
CA GLU A 158 -18.64 -33.69 -10.64
C GLU A 158 -17.37 -34.48 -10.99
N SER A 159 -17.32 -35.11 -12.16
CA SER A 159 -16.15 -35.86 -12.63
C SER A 159 -14.89 -35.00 -12.83
N GLU A 160 -15.05 -33.70 -13.06
CA GLU A 160 -13.94 -32.75 -13.28
C GLU A 160 -13.73 -31.84 -12.06
N ALA A 161 -14.64 -31.84 -11.10
CA ALA A 161 -14.65 -30.89 -9.99
C ALA A 161 -13.33 -30.83 -9.21
N MET A 162 -12.69 -31.98 -9.00
CA MET A 162 -11.40 -32.01 -8.31
C MET A 162 -10.31 -31.27 -9.08
N ASP A 163 -10.35 -31.17 -10.41
CA ASP A 163 -9.37 -30.42 -11.21
C ASP A 163 -9.44 -28.91 -10.99
N TYR A 164 -10.56 -28.43 -10.44
CA TYR A 164 -10.77 -27.04 -10.07
C TYR A 164 -10.36 -26.73 -8.64
N VAL A 165 -10.11 -27.74 -7.80
CA VAL A 165 -9.61 -27.54 -6.43
C VAL A 165 -8.10 -27.30 -6.49
N TRP A 166 -7.63 -26.21 -5.89
CA TRP A 166 -6.20 -25.94 -5.68
C TRP A 166 -5.69 -26.70 -4.46
N GLY A 167 -6.40 -26.60 -3.34
CA GLY A 167 -5.92 -27.13 -2.07
C GLY A 167 -6.87 -26.89 -0.92
N TYR A 168 -6.34 -27.03 0.29
CA TYR A 168 -7.11 -27.00 1.53
C TYR A 168 -6.52 -26.04 2.56
N THR A 169 -7.36 -25.58 3.47
CA THR A 169 -7.03 -24.79 4.68
C THR A 169 -7.96 -25.22 5.82
N ILE A 170 -7.76 -24.71 7.04
CA ILE A 170 -8.69 -24.91 8.16
C ILE A 170 -9.58 -23.68 8.28
N ILE A 171 -10.87 -23.89 8.54
CA ILE A 171 -11.84 -22.84 8.83
C ILE A 171 -12.50 -23.16 10.17
N ASN A 172 -12.77 -22.15 11.00
CA ASN A 172 -13.69 -22.29 12.13
C ASN A 172 -14.93 -21.43 11.86
N ASP A 173 -16.07 -22.07 11.63
CA ASP A 173 -17.35 -21.42 11.36
C ASP A 173 -18.05 -21.03 12.68
N PHE A 174 -17.47 -20.06 13.39
CA PHE A 174 -18.08 -19.55 14.62
C PHE A 174 -19.50 -19.05 14.36
N THR A 175 -20.39 -19.37 15.31
CA THR A 175 -21.82 -19.23 15.13
C THR A 175 -22.48 -18.62 16.35
N ALA A 176 -23.33 -17.61 16.13
CA ALA A 176 -24.31 -17.13 17.11
C ALA A 176 -25.62 -17.91 16.91
N ARG A 177 -25.86 -18.97 17.71
CA ARG A 177 -26.94 -19.94 17.46
C ARG A 177 -28.33 -19.35 17.49
N GLU A 178 -28.60 -18.45 18.42
CA GLU A 178 -29.87 -17.71 18.48
C GLU A 178 -30.13 -16.94 17.20
N ARG A 179 -29.12 -16.22 16.69
CA ARG A 179 -29.25 -15.40 15.49
C ARG A 179 -29.38 -16.25 14.23
N GLN A 180 -28.68 -17.39 14.17
CA GLN A 180 -28.86 -18.39 13.12
C GLN A 180 -30.32 -18.86 13.07
N ARG A 181 -30.90 -19.24 14.21
CA ARG A 181 -32.29 -19.69 14.32
C ARG A 181 -33.28 -18.58 13.95
N ASP A 182 -33.15 -17.42 14.59
CA ASP A 182 -34.13 -16.33 14.56
C ASP A 182 -34.27 -15.73 13.16
N HIS A 183 -33.17 -15.62 12.42
CA HIS A 183 -33.16 -15.02 11.08
C HIS A 183 -33.47 -16.01 9.95
N LYS A 184 -33.53 -17.32 10.25
CA LYS A 184 -33.73 -18.45 9.32
C LYS A 184 -32.63 -18.61 8.26
N GLN A 185 -32.26 -17.52 7.59
CA GLN A 185 -31.05 -17.44 6.78
C GLN A 185 -29.84 -17.35 7.71
N PHE A 186 -28.88 -18.27 7.56
CA PHE A 186 -27.79 -18.43 8.53
C PHE A 186 -26.81 -17.25 8.54
N TYR A 187 -26.77 -16.44 7.49
CA TYR A 187 -25.82 -15.35 7.28
C TYR A 187 -25.58 -14.48 8.52
N ILE A 188 -26.64 -13.98 9.18
CA ILE A 188 -26.50 -13.09 10.34
C ILE A 188 -25.87 -13.80 11.54
N GLY A 189 -26.19 -15.07 11.78
CA GLY A 189 -25.56 -15.86 12.85
C GLY A 189 -24.13 -16.29 12.53
N LYS A 190 -23.72 -16.24 11.26
CA LYS A 190 -22.47 -16.79 10.73
C LYS A 190 -21.46 -15.73 10.28
N SER A 191 -21.88 -14.47 10.15
CA SER A 191 -21.07 -13.37 9.64
C SER A 191 -20.71 -12.22 10.60
N PRO A 192 -20.92 -12.27 11.93
CA PRO A 192 -20.34 -11.25 12.81
C PRO A 192 -18.83 -11.11 12.59
N ASP A 193 -18.29 -9.91 12.81
CA ASP A 193 -16.85 -9.70 12.69
C ASP A 193 -16.10 -10.69 13.59
N THR A 194 -14.95 -11.19 13.13
CA THR A 194 -14.12 -12.24 13.76
C THR A 194 -14.67 -13.68 13.78
N PHE A 195 -15.86 -13.95 13.23
CA PHE A 195 -16.45 -15.31 13.26
C PHE A 195 -15.93 -16.27 12.19
N CYS A 196 -14.92 -15.89 11.40
CA CYS A 196 -14.36 -16.74 10.35
C CYS A 196 -12.84 -16.88 10.44
N PRO A 197 -12.27 -17.46 11.50
CA PRO A 197 -10.85 -17.81 11.48
C PRO A 197 -10.50 -18.75 10.33
N ILE A 198 -9.41 -18.44 9.63
CA ILE A 198 -8.85 -19.24 8.52
C ILE A 198 -7.34 -19.35 8.69
N GLY A 199 -6.78 -20.55 8.57
CA GLY A 199 -5.33 -20.79 8.58
C GLY A 199 -4.92 -22.05 9.35
N PRO A 200 -3.68 -22.13 9.90
CA PRO A 200 -2.58 -21.18 9.75
C PRO A 200 -1.94 -21.21 8.35
N VAL A 201 -2.19 -22.27 7.58
CA VAL A 201 -1.59 -22.49 6.26
C VAL A 201 -2.65 -22.92 5.24
N ALA A 202 -2.35 -22.70 3.97
CA ALA A 202 -3.03 -23.30 2.85
C ALA A 202 -2.06 -24.23 2.11
N VAL A 203 -2.52 -25.43 1.74
CA VAL A 203 -1.66 -26.48 1.17
C VAL A 203 -2.29 -27.05 -0.10
N PRO A 204 -1.54 -27.19 -1.21
CA PRO A 204 -2.05 -27.82 -2.43
C PRO A 204 -2.54 -29.25 -2.17
N LYS A 205 -3.64 -29.64 -2.82
CA LYS A 205 -4.29 -30.95 -2.58
C LYS A 205 -3.34 -32.12 -2.87
N GLU A 206 -2.43 -31.99 -3.83
CA GLU A 206 -1.45 -33.02 -4.21
C GLU A 206 -0.42 -33.31 -3.12
N ARG A 207 -0.30 -32.42 -2.13
CA ARG A 207 0.62 -32.55 -0.99
C ARG A 207 -0.03 -33.15 0.24
N LEU A 208 -1.33 -33.42 0.19
CA LEU A 208 -2.14 -33.91 1.30
C LEU A 208 -2.68 -35.31 1.02
N PRO A 209 -2.97 -36.11 2.08
CA PRO A 209 -3.67 -37.38 1.89
C PRO A 209 -5.10 -37.13 1.38
N THR A 210 -5.66 -38.12 0.69
CA THR A 210 -7.00 -38.01 0.10
C THR A 210 -8.12 -37.94 1.13
N ASN A 211 -7.91 -38.48 2.33
CA ASN A 211 -8.84 -38.36 3.45
C ASN A 211 -8.17 -37.60 4.59
N LEU A 212 -8.77 -36.48 4.99
CA LEU A 212 -8.28 -35.58 6.03
C LEU A 212 -9.07 -35.82 7.32
N GLN A 213 -8.37 -35.96 8.44
CA GLN A 213 -9.00 -35.98 9.76
C GLN A 213 -9.05 -34.57 10.33
N LEU A 214 -10.20 -34.21 10.90
CA LEU A 214 -10.49 -32.94 11.55
C LEU A 214 -10.78 -33.19 13.03
N GLN A 215 -10.18 -32.40 13.92
CA GLN A 215 -10.45 -32.43 15.35
C GLN A 215 -10.57 -31.02 15.92
N THR A 216 -11.59 -30.79 16.76
CA THR A 216 -11.78 -29.52 17.47
C THR A 216 -11.68 -29.71 18.96
N PHE A 217 -10.95 -28.81 19.63
CA PHE A 217 -10.76 -28.79 21.07
C PHE A 217 -11.17 -27.43 21.64
N VAL A 218 -11.80 -27.44 22.81
CA VAL A 218 -12.07 -26.22 23.60
C VAL A 218 -11.42 -26.39 24.95
N ASN A 219 -10.47 -25.52 25.30
CA ASN A 219 -9.68 -25.61 26.54
C ASN A 219 -9.06 -27.02 26.76
N GLY A 220 -8.59 -27.65 25.69
CA GLY A 220 -8.02 -29.01 25.71
C GLY A 220 -9.04 -30.15 25.70
N GLU A 221 -10.34 -29.90 25.89
CA GLU A 221 -11.40 -30.91 25.73
C GLU A 221 -11.67 -31.15 24.24
N ARG A 222 -11.40 -32.36 23.73
CA ARG A 222 -11.79 -32.74 22.36
C ARG A 222 -13.32 -32.79 22.26
N ARG A 223 -13.89 -31.99 21.37
CA ARG A 223 -15.34 -31.90 21.16
C ARG A 223 -15.79 -32.40 19.80
N GLN A 224 -14.96 -32.31 18.77
CA GLN A 224 -15.24 -32.82 17.43
C GLN A 224 -14.12 -33.74 16.96
N ASP A 225 -14.46 -34.81 16.23
CA ASP A 225 -13.51 -35.75 15.60
C ASP A 225 -14.20 -36.42 14.41
N ALA A 226 -13.76 -36.11 13.20
CA ALA A 226 -14.36 -36.63 11.96
C ALA A 226 -13.35 -36.68 10.82
N THR A 227 -13.76 -37.34 9.74
CA THR A 227 -12.96 -37.48 8.51
C THR A 227 -13.72 -36.96 7.31
N LEU A 228 -13.00 -36.46 6.31
CA LEU A 228 -13.56 -35.79 5.13
C LEU A 228 -14.50 -36.69 4.30
N ASP A 229 -14.31 -38.01 4.33
CA ASP A 229 -15.18 -38.99 3.67
C ASP A 229 -16.54 -39.21 4.37
N GLN A 230 -16.75 -38.62 5.54
CA GLN A 230 -18.04 -38.65 6.25
C GLN A 230 -19.00 -37.53 5.81
N LEU A 231 -18.60 -36.67 4.86
CA LEU A 231 -19.46 -35.65 4.29
C LEU A 231 -20.67 -36.26 3.57
N ILE A 232 -21.85 -35.68 3.78
CA ILE A 232 -23.08 -36.06 3.07
C ILE A 232 -22.97 -35.72 1.58
N PHE A 233 -22.55 -34.48 1.29
CA PHE A 233 -22.25 -34.00 -0.04
C PHE A 233 -20.74 -33.85 -0.19
N SER A 234 -20.18 -34.66 -1.10
CA SER A 234 -18.75 -34.67 -1.41
C SER A 234 -18.26 -33.33 -1.98
N ILE A 235 -16.96 -33.06 -1.91
CA ILE A 235 -16.36 -31.88 -2.54
C ILE A 235 -16.74 -31.78 -4.04
N PRO A 236 -16.65 -32.86 -4.85
CA PRO A 236 -17.16 -32.85 -6.22
C PRO A 236 -18.60 -32.37 -6.36
N THR A 237 -19.50 -32.89 -5.52
CA THR A 237 -20.92 -32.51 -5.49
C THR A 237 -21.09 -31.03 -5.15
N LEU A 238 -20.35 -30.51 -4.17
CA LEU A 238 -20.40 -29.10 -3.76
C LEU A 238 -19.92 -28.16 -4.88
N VAL A 239 -18.77 -28.44 -5.48
CA VAL A 239 -18.21 -27.65 -6.59
C VAL A 239 -19.16 -27.66 -7.80
N SER A 240 -19.67 -28.84 -8.17
CA SER A 240 -20.66 -28.97 -9.23
C SER A 240 -21.89 -28.13 -8.93
N CYS A 241 -22.53 -28.34 -7.77
CA CYS A 241 -23.73 -27.62 -7.31
C CYS A 241 -23.54 -26.11 -7.34
N LEU A 242 -22.48 -25.59 -6.72
CA LEU A 242 -22.21 -24.16 -6.65
C LEU A 242 -21.95 -23.56 -8.02
N SER A 243 -21.33 -24.30 -8.94
CA SER A 243 -21.02 -23.79 -10.28
C SER A 243 -22.20 -23.80 -11.26
N GLN A 244 -23.34 -24.44 -10.93
CA GLN A 244 -24.44 -24.62 -11.89
C GLN A 244 -25.06 -23.30 -12.38
N GLY A 245 -25.12 -22.30 -11.50
CA GLY A 245 -25.73 -20.99 -11.74
C GLY A 245 -24.81 -19.79 -11.54
N GLN A 246 -23.57 -19.99 -11.08
CA GLN A 246 -22.57 -18.94 -10.89
C GLN A 246 -21.18 -19.45 -11.27
N THR A 247 -20.29 -18.52 -11.63
CA THR A 247 -18.89 -18.84 -11.93
C THR A 247 -18.10 -18.90 -10.63
N LEU A 248 -17.46 -20.03 -10.36
CA LEU A 248 -16.42 -20.13 -9.34
C LEU A 248 -15.14 -19.49 -9.88
N GLN A 249 -14.41 -18.78 -9.02
CA GLN A 249 -13.18 -18.07 -9.35
C GLN A 249 -11.99 -18.65 -8.57
N PRO A 250 -10.75 -18.57 -9.10
CA PRO A 250 -9.55 -18.88 -8.32
C PRO A 250 -9.52 -18.06 -7.03
N GLY A 251 -9.26 -18.74 -5.91
CA GLY A 251 -9.30 -18.22 -4.56
C GLY A 251 -10.67 -18.22 -3.87
N ASP A 252 -11.76 -18.58 -4.56
CA ASP A 252 -13.02 -18.83 -3.86
C ASP A 252 -12.82 -19.99 -2.88
N THR A 253 -13.33 -19.81 -1.66
CA THR A 253 -13.08 -20.73 -0.56
C THR A 253 -14.40 -21.26 -0.02
N LEU A 254 -14.48 -22.58 0.15
CA LEU A 254 -15.65 -23.29 0.62
C LEU A 254 -15.40 -23.87 2.02
N ALA A 255 -16.25 -23.53 2.99
CA ALA A 255 -16.35 -24.20 4.27
C ALA A 255 -17.31 -25.40 4.12
N THR A 256 -16.80 -26.62 4.26
CA THR A 256 -17.51 -27.84 3.82
C THR A 256 -18.58 -28.37 4.78
N GLY A 257 -18.78 -27.72 5.92
CA GLY A 257 -19.63 -28.17 7.01
C GLY A 257 -18.85 -28.77 8.17
N THR A 258 -19.49 -28.80 9.34
CA THR A 258 -18.90 -29.24 10.61
C THR A 258 -19.46 -30.59 11.10
N PRO A 259 -18.65 -31.42 11.77
CA PRO A 259 -19.12 -32.68 12.35
C PRO A 259 -19.85 -32.51 13.69
N TYR A 260 -20.38 -33.63 14.20
CA TYR A 260 -21.06 -33.72 15.50
C TYR A 260 -20.17 -33.20 16.65
N GLY A 261 -20.79 -32.64 17.68
CA GLY A 261 -20.11 -32.23 18.91
C GLY A 261 -19.89 -30.71 19.03
N VAL A 262 -20.79 -29.95 18.43
CA VAL A 262 -20.89 -28.49 18.64
C VAL A 262 -21.50 -28.18 20.01
N GLY A 263 -21.29 -26.97 20.53
CA GLY A 263 -21.63 -26.59 21.91
C GLY A 263 -23.10 -26.76 22.28
N PHE A 264 -24.04 -26.46 21.37
CA PHE A 264 -25.47 -26.67 21.64
C PHE A 264 -25.87 -28.16 21.72
N GLY A 265 -25.05 -29.06 21.20
CA GLY A 265 -25.29 -30.50 21.20
C GLY A 265 -25.17 -31.15 22.58
N PHE A 266 -24.41 -30.53 23.47
CA PHE A 266 -24.20 -31.01 24.84
C PHE A 266 -25.46 -30.83 25.70
N ARG A 267 -25.56 -31.65 26.76
CA ARG A 267 -26.58 -31.54 27.80
C ARG A 267 -25.89 -31.53 29.17
N PRO A 268 -25.81 -30.38 29.87
CA PRO A 268 -26.25 -29.04 29.45
C PRO A 268 -25.42 -28.50 28.26
N MET A 269 -25.97 -27.53 27.54
CA MET A 269 -25.29 -26.89 26.40
C MET A 269 -23.99 -26.21 26.86
N LYS A 270 -22.96 -26.26 26.02
CA LYS A 270 -21.61 -25.73 26.30
C LYS A 270 -21.22 -24.64 25.30
N PHE A 271 -21.76 -23.44 25.47
CA PHE A 271 -21.36 -22.26 24.67
C PHE A 271 -20.03 -21.67 25.14
N LEU A 272 -19.37 -20.97 24.23
CA LEU A 272 -18.08 -20.34 24.47
C LEU A 272 -18.18 -19.15 25.43
N GLN A 273 -17.14 -18.95 26.22
CA GLN A 273 -17.01 -17.87 27.19
C GLN A 273 -15.72 -17.08 26.96
N ALA A 274 -15.66 -15.87 27.51
CA ALA A 274 -14.47 -15.03 27.43
C ALA A 274 -13.25 -15.78 28.01
N GLY A 275 -12.13 -15.76 27.27
CA GLY A 275 -10.89 -16.46 27.63
C GLY A 275 -10.80 -17.91 27.17
N ASP A 276 -11.87 -18.51 26.60
CA ASP A 276 -11.78 -19.85 26.04
C ASP A 276 -10.79 -19.90 24.87
N GLU A 277 -10.02 -20.99 24.79
CA GLU A 277 -9.18 -21.35 23.65
C GLU A 277 -9.91 -22.38 22.78
N VAL A 278 -10.00 -22.12 21.48
CA VAL A 278 -10.53 -23.06 20.49
C VAL A 278 -9.42 -23.44 19.51
N LYS A 279 -9.17 -24.74 19.38
CA LYS A 279 -8.17 -25.33 18.47
C LYS A 279 -8.84 -26.25 17.47
N VAL A 280 -8.62 -26.02 16.18
CA VAL A 280 -9.06 -26.90 15.09
C VAL A 280 -7.82 -27.44 14.39
N SER A 281 -7.64 -28.76 14.41
CA SER A 281 -6.49 -29.43 13.78
C SER A 281 -6.96 -30.29 12.61
N VAL A 282 -6.22 -30.22 11.50
CA VAL A 282 -6.49 -31.04 10.31
C VAL A 282 -5.20 -31.69 9.81
N THR A 283 -5.28 -32.97 9.41
CA THR A 283 -4.14 -33.72 8.88
C THR A 283 -3.37 -32.93 7.81
N GLY A 284 -2.09 -32.66 8.05
CA GLY A 284 -1.20 -31.96 7.11
C GLY A 284 -1.38 -30.44 7.02
N LEU A 285 -2.36 -29.86 7.72
CA LEU A 285 -2.61 -28.41 7.76
C LEU A 285 -2.22 -27.76 9.09
N GLY A 286 -1.80 -28.56 10.08
CA GLY A 286 -1.45 -28.08 11.42
C GLY A 286 -2.68 -27.79 12.27
N THR A 287 -2.62 -26.71 13.04
CA THR A 287 -3.67 -26.33 13.99
C THR A 287 -3.98 -24.84 13.90
N LEU A 288 -5.26 -24.52 13.70
CA LEU A 288 -5.81 -23.18 13.81
C LEU A 288 -6.25 -22.94 15.26
N THR A 289 -5.63 -21.96 15.94
CA THR A 289 -5.93 -21.62 17.33
C THR A 289 -6.45 -20.20 17.40
N ASN A 290 -7.57 -19.99 18.08
CA ASN A 290 -8.11 -18.66 18.36
C ASN A 290 -8.63 -18.58 19.79
N TYR A 291 -8.69 -17.37 20.33
CA TYR A 291 -9.07 -17.09 21.71
C TYR A 291 -10.32 -16.23 21.75
N ILE A 292 -11.25 -16.56 22.64
CA ILE A 292 -12.44 -15.74 22.83
C ILE A 292 -12.05 -14.48 23.60
N ALA A 293 -12.34 -13.32 23.00
CA ALA A 293 -11.99 -12.03 23.54
C ALA A 293 -12.72 -11.74 24.86
N ALA A 294 -12.18 -10.80 25.63
CA ALA A 294 -12.92 -10.18 26.72
C ALA A 294 -14.22 -9.53 26.19
N THR A 295 -15.24 -9.42 27.03
CA THR A 295 -16.53 -8.86 26.62
C THR A 295 -16.45 -7.38 26.26
N ASP A 296 -15.46 -6.65 26.76
CA ASP A 296 -15.20 -5.25 26.47
C ASP A 296 -14.18 -5.02 25.33
N ALA A 297 -13.78 -6.09 24.63
CA ALA A 297 -12.84 -5.98 23.52
C ALA A 297 -13.38 -5.09 22.40
N VAL A 298 -12.54 -4.18 21.92
CA VAL A 298 -12.85 -3.29 20.79
C VAL A 298 -12.83 -4.10 19.50
N ASN A 299 -13.82 -3.89 18.63
CA ASN A 299 -13.85 -4.53 17.33
C ASN A 299 -12.79 -3.93 16.38
N PRO A 300 -11.70 -4.65 16.04
CA PRO A 300 -10.63 -4.11 15.20
C PRO A 300 -11.04 -4.00 13.73
N THR A 301 -12.13 -4.66 13.33
CA THR A 301 -12.58 -4.72 11.94
C THR A 301 -13.00 -3.36 11.41
N VAL A 302 -13.55 -2.48 12.26
CA VAL A 302 -13.96 -1.13 11.87
C VAL A 302 -12.76 -0.32 11.40
N GLU A 303 -11.67 -0.31 12.17
CA GLU A 303 -10.45 0.42 11.79
C GLU A 303 -9.75 -0.22 10.59
N ARG A 304 -9.78 -1.56 10.49
CA ARG A 304 -9.28 -2.29 9.32
C ARG A 304 -10.03 -1.93 8.03
N VAL A 305 -11.35 -1.73 8.08
CA VAL A 305 -12.15 -1.31 6.92
C VAL A 305 -11.91 0.17 6.61
N LYS A 306 -11.82 1.04 7.63
CA LYS A 306 -11.54 2.46 7.44
C LYS A 306 -10.15 2.74 6.88
N SER A 307 -9.16 1.90 7.19
CA SER A 307 -7.78 2.06 6.69
C SER A 307 -7.66 1.70 5.21
N GLN A 308 -8.63 0.99 4.64
CA GLN A 308 -8.69 0.70 3.21
C GLN A 308 -9.33 1.86 2.46
N SER A 309 -8.51 2.59 1.69
CA SER A 309 -8.98 3.66 0.82
C SER A 309 -9.18 3.17 -0.61
N ALA A 310 -10.36 3.41 -1.18
CA ALA A 310 -10.61 3.24 -2.62
C ALA A 310 -10.00 4.37 -3.48
N ILE A 311 -9.54 5.44 -2.83
CA ILE A 311 -8.90 6.58 -3.50
C ILE A 311 -7.45 6.20 -3.79
N PRO A 312 -7.03 6.24 -5.08
CA PRO A 312 -5.69 5.83 -5.45
C PRO A 312 -4.63 6.82 -4.97
N VAL A 313 -3.45 6.27 -4.70
CA VAL A 313 -2.21 7.02 -4.46
C VAL A 313 -1.31 6.81 -5.67
N ALA A 314 -0.88 7.90 -6.30
CA ALA A 314 0.07 7.87 -7.42
C ALA A 314 1.50 8.11 -6.92
N ASN A 315 2.49 7.80 -7.75
CA ASN A 315 3.93 7.93 -7.44
C ASN A 315 4.42 7.22 -6.16
N GLN A 316 3.82 6.08 -5.78
CA GLN A 316 4.26 5.30 -4.61
C GLN A 316 5.50 4.46 -4.93
N LYS A 317 6.64 5.13 -5.16
CA LYS A 317 7.92 4.50 -5.53
C LYS A 317 8.76 4.07 -4.33
N ALA A 318 8.71 4.84 -3.24
CA ALA A 318 9.36 4.47 -1.99
C ALA A 318 8.63 3.28 -1.36
N ARG A 319 9.38 2.29 -0.88
CA ARG A 319 8.83 1.13 -0.16
C ARG A 319 8.96 1.35 1.35
N GLY A 320 7.93 0.95 2.10
CA GLY A 320 7.84 1.27 3.52
C GLY A 320 7.87 2.79 3.77
N HIS A 321 8.45 3.20 4.90
CA HIS A 321 8.60 4.61 5.27
C HIS A 321 10.03 5.14 5.05
N GLU A 322 10.86 4.45 4.26
CA GLU A 322 12.25 4.89 4.02
C GLU A 322 12.28 6.24 3.28
N GLY A 323 12.79 7.27 3.95
CA GLY A 323 12.88 8.63 3.41
C GLY A 323 11.56 9.38 3.30
N LEU A 324 10.42 8.76 3.62
CA LEU A 324 9.11 9.44 3.66
C LEU A 324 8.85 10.00 5.06
N VAL A 325 8.50 11.28 5.13
CA VAL A 325 8.05 11.96 6.35
C VAL A 325 6.57 12.31 6.25
N LYS A 326 5.84 12.12 7.35
CA LYS A 326 4.41 12.44 7.40
C LYS A 326 4.21 13.93 7.67
N ILE A 327 3.57 14.64 6.74
CA ILE A 327 3.22 16.06 6.83
C ILE A 327 1.69 16.18 6.71
N GLY A 328 1.02 16.37 7.84
CA GLY A 328 -0.44 16.29 7.92
C GLY A 328 -0.94 14.91 7.46
N THR A 329 -1.66 14.89 6.34
CA THR A 329 -2.16 13.66 5.69
C THR A 329 -1.25 13.15 4.57
N LYS A 330 -0.19 13.88 4.24
CA LYS A 330 0.74 13.55 3.14
C LYS A 330 1.93 12.75 3.66
N GLU A 331 2.49 11.92 2.79
CA GLU A 331 3.82 11.35 2.95
C GLU A 331 4.71 11.98 1.89
N LEU A 332 5.78 12.66 2.31
CA LEU A 332 6.67 13.41 1.43
C LEU A 332 8.10 12.93 1.61
N PHE A 333 8.83 12.76 0.51
CA PHE A 333 10.23 12.40 0.55
C PHE A 333 11.07 13.55 1.10
N SER A 334 11.92 13.23 2.07
CA SER A 334 12.88 14.14 2.68
C SER A 334 14.15 13.40 3.08
N GLN A 335 15.29 14.04 2.80
CA GLN A 335 16.59 13.55 3.19
C GLN A 335 17.46 14.70 3.69
N ILE A 336 18.24 14.42 4.73
CA ILE A 336 19.29 15.32 5.22
C ILE A 336 20.65 14.75 4.82
N GLN A 337 21.49 15.58 4.22
CA GLN A 337 22.87 15.22 3.86
C GLN A 337 23.86 16.29 4.35
N GLY A 338 25.14 15.95 4.35
CA GLY A 338 26.22 16.87 4.70
C GLY A 338 26.47 17.03 6.21
N GLN A 339 27.06 18.16 6.59
CA GLN A 339 27.39 18.49 7.99
C GLN A 339 26.13 18.95 8.72
N ILE A 340 25.52 18.08 9.54
CA ILE A 340 24.25 18.36 10.23
C ILE A 340 24.29 19.64 11.09
N GLU A 341 25.45 20.00 11.64
CA GLU A 341 25.62 21.24 12.43
C GLU A 341 26.04 22.47 11.61
N GLY A 342 26.29 22.29 10.31
CA GLY A 342 26.62 23.38 9.40
C GLY A 342 25.43 24.31 9.14
N PRO A 343 25.66 25.46 8.48
CA PRO A 343 24.58 26.36 8.09
C PRO A 343 23.56 25.61 7.20
N PRO A 344 22.24 25.75 7.46
CA PRO A 344 21.24 24.96 6.77
C PRO A 344 20.93 25.52 5.37
N ILE A 345 20.80 24.61 4.40
CA ILE A 345 20.36 24.90 3.03
C ILE A 345 19.16 24.02 2.68
N ILE A 346 18.08 24.64 2.23
CA ILE A 346 16.88 23.96 1.73
C ILE A 346 16.91 23.99 0.20
N PHE A 347 16.74 22.84 -0.43
CA PHE A 347 16.65 22.71 -1.89
C PHE A 347 15.21 22.51 -2.36
N ILE A 348 14.78 23.28 -3.36
CA ILE A 348 13.41 23.26 -3.89
C ILE A 348 13.43 23.12 -5.42
N HIS A 349 13.10 21.93 -5.93
CA HIS A 349 13.22 21.62 -7.36
C HIS A 349 12.08 22.25 -8.19
N GLY A 350 12.27 22.27 -9.52
CA GLY A 350 11.28 22.73 -10.49
C GLY A 350 10.29 21.66 -10.96
N LEU A 351 9.34 22.06 -11.81
CA LEU A 351 8.41 21.17 -12.50
C LEU A 351 9.16 20.14 -13.35
N GLY A 352 8.87 18.84 -13.16
CA GLY A 352 9.60 17.79 -13.88
C GLY A 352 10.96 17.42 -13.28
N GLY A 353 11.33 18.05 -12.16
CA GLY A 353 12.53 17.75 -11.39
C GLY A 353 12.26 16.88 -10.16
N SER A 354 13.31 16.63 -9.40
CA SER A 354 13.30 16.09 -8.03
C SER A 354 14.49 16.67 -7.28
N SER A 355 14.64 16.37 -6.00
CA SER A 355 15.82 16.68 -5.19
C SER A 355 17.14 16.28 -5.85
N SER A 356 17.16 15.22 -6.68
CA SER A 356 18.34 14.78 -7.45
C SER A 356 18.85 15.81 -8.47
N TYR A 357 18.02 16.79 -8.88
CA TYR A 357 18.47 17.91 -9.72
C TYR A 357 19.67 18.62 -9.09
N PHE A 358 19.71 18.72 -7.77
CA PHE A 358 20.73 19.46 -7.03
C PHE A 358 21.99 18.66 -6.71
N SER A 359 22.12 17.41 -7.15
CA SER A 359 23.27 16.55 -6.81
C SER A 359 24.65 17.21 -7.02
N PRO A 360 24.91 18.00 -8.09
CA PRO A 360 26.19 18.69 -8.23
C PRO A 360 26.45 19.74 -7.15
N LEU A 361 25.42 20.49 -6.72
CA LEU A 361 25.54 21.45 -5.61
C LEU A 361 25.70 20.73 -4.26
N VAL A 362 24.95 19.64 -4.05
CA VAL A 362 25.07 18.80 -2.85
C VAL A 362 26.50 18.29 -2.69
N ALA A 363 27.11 17.78 -3.75
CA ALA A 363 28.49 17.29 -3.73
C ALA A 363 29.50 18.40 -3.37
N LYS A 364 29.25 19.65 -3.76
CA LYS A 364 30.12 20.79 -3.43
C LYS A 364 29.94 21.29 -2.00
N LEU A 365 28.72 21.23 -1.45
CA LEU A 365 28.34 21.89 -0.20
C LEU A 365 28.27 20.94 1.00
N SER A 366 28.25 19.62 0.79
CA SER A 366 28.05 18.62 1.85
C SER A 366 29.13 18.66 2.94
N SER A 367 30.34 19.10 2.63
CA SER A 367 31.43 19.18 3.60
C SER A 367 31.30 20.34 4.58
N THR A 368 30.40 21.30 4.34
CA THR A 368 30.30 22.54 5.12
C THR A 368 28.88 22.87 5.60
N HIS A 369 27.84 22.37 4.93
CA HIS A 369 26.45 22.75 5.20
C HIS A 369 25.58 21.55 5.56
N ALA A 370 24.48 21.83 6.27
CA ALA A 370 23.38 20.88 6.47
C ALA A 370 22.41 21.01 5.30
N LEU A 371 22.27 19.97 4.49
CA LEU A 371 21.55 20.00 3.22
C LEU A 371 20.20 19.28 3.34
N TYR A 372 19.11 20.02 3.19
CA TYR A 372 17.74 19.51 3.27
C TYR A 372 17.17 19.37 1.87
N LEU A 373 16.96 18.12 1.47
CA LEU A 373 16.50 17.73 0.15
C LEU A 373 15.11 17.14 0.28
N SER A 374 14.15 17.63 -0.50
CA SER A 374 12.81 17.07 -0.54
C SER A 374 12.24 17.06 -1.94
N ASP A 375 11.26 16.20 -2.17
CA ASP A 375 10.50 16.16 -3.42
C ASP A 375 9.09 16.71 -3.19
N PHE A 376 8.61 17.53 -4.11
CA PHE A 376 7.21 17.97 -4.12
C PHE A 376 6.27 16.77 -4.14
N GLU A 377 5.07 16.97 -3.59
CA GLU A 377 4.01 15.97 -3.70
C GLU A 377 3.83 15.50 -5.16
N GLY A 378 3.85 14.18 -5.39
CA GLY A 378 3.77 13.57 -6.71
C GLY A 378 5.05 13.61 -7.56
N HIS A 379 6.14 14.21 -7.08
CA HIS A 379 7.45 14.24 -7.76
C HIS A 379 8.45 13.32 -7.10
N GLY A 380 9.47 12.92 -7.86
CA GLY A 380 10.57 12.10 -7.35
C GLY A 380 10.04 10.86 -6.61
N LEU A 381 10.30 10.78 -5.30
CA LEU A 381 9.86 9.70 -4.42
C LEU A 381 8.63 10.04 -3.55
N SER A 382 8.11 11.26 -3.62
CA SER A 382 6.91 11.68 -2.89
C SER A 382 5.63 11.18 -3.59
N PRO A 383 4.78 10.36 -2.93
CA PRO A 383 3.47 10.01 -3.47
C PRO A 383 2.52 11.22 -3.54
N THR A 384 1.40 11.07 -4.24
CA THR A 384 0.26 12.01 -4.17
C THR A 384 -1.06 11.26 -4.09
N ASN A 385 -1.95 11.70 -3.18
CA ASN A 385 -3.30 11.16 -3.08
C ASN A 385 -4.19 11.83 -4.16
N ALA A 386 -5.07 11.09 -4.83
CA ALA A 386 -5.93 11.68 -5.86
C ALA A 386 -6.80 12.86 -5.40
N LEU A 387 -7.16 12.95 -4.11
CA LEU A 387 -7.89 14.10 -3.54
C LEU A 387 -7.02 15.32 -3.22
N SER A 388 -5.70 15.17 -3.21
CA SER A 388 -4.80 16.29 -2.87
C SER A 388 -4.78 17.33 -4.00
N GLU A 389 -5.00 18.59 -3.63
CA GLU A 389 -4.81 19.75 -4.49
C GLU A 389 -3.44 20.38 -4.22
N ILE A 390 -2.62 20.48 -5.27
CA ILE A 390 -1.30 21.10 -5.19
C ILE A 390 -1.41 22.56 -5.67
N THR A 391 -0.86 23.47 -4.87
CA THR A 391 -0.71 24.90 -5.18
C THR A 391 0.70 25.37 -4.82
N ILE A 392 1.12 26.55 -5.29
CA ILE A 392 2.41 27.14 -4.88
C ILE A 392 2.45 27.33 -3.35
N ALA A 393 1.35 27.80 -2.75
CA ALA A 393 1.22 27.97 -1.31
C ALA A 393 1.28 26.65 -0.52
N SER A 394 0.62 25.59 -1.01
CA SER A 394 0.66 24.29 -0.34
C SER A 394 2.07 23.70 -0.39
N LEU A 395 2.77 23.81 -1.53
CA LEU A 395 4.16 23.36 -1.63
C LEU A 395 5.09 24.17 -0.72
N ALA A 396 4.88 25.47 -0.57
CA ALA A 396 5.68 26.28 0.36
C ALA A 396 5.46 25.84 1.82
N SER A 397 4.20 25.58 2.18
CA SER A 397 3.84 25.02 3.50
C SER A 397 4.45 23.64 3.73
N ASP A 398 4.40 22.75 2.72
CA ASP A 398 5.00 21.42 2.79
C ASP A 398 6.52 21.53 3.06
N ILE A 399 7.24 22.40 2.34
CA ILE A 399 8.69 22.61 2.55
C ILE A 399 9.00 23.15 3.96
N ARG A 400 8.22 24.12 4.44
CA ARG A 400 8.34 24.66 5.80
C ARG A 400 8.19 23.55 6.84
N ASP A 401 7.14 22.74 6.71
CA ASP A 401 6.78 21.73 7.70
C ASP A 401 7.77 20.55 7.67
N ILE A 402 8.26 20.16 6.49
CA ILE A 402 9.38 19.21 6.35
C ILE A 402 10.61 19.72 7.09
N TYR A 403 11.00 20.98 6.85
CA TYR A 403 12.19 21.56 7.48
C TYR A 403 12.03 21.66 9.00
N HIS A 404 10.87 22.08 9.50
CA HIS A 404 10.60 22.15 10.94
C HIS A 404 10.63 20.78 11.63
N ASN A 405 10.11 19.74 10.98
CA ASN A 405 10.20 18.37 11.50
C ASN A 405 11.65 17.87 11.56
N ALA A 406 12.45 18.21 10.55
CA ALA A 406 13.84 17.80 10.45
C ALA A 406 14.77 18.62 11.36
N ARG A 407 14.41 19.87 11.67
CA ARG A 407 15.27 20.82 12.37
C ARG A 407 14.52 21.58 13.49
N PRO A 408 14.43 20.98 14.69
CA PRO A 408 13.64 21.54 15.80
C PRO A 408 14.11 22.90 16.34
N ASP A 409 15.40 23.25 16.16
CA ASP A 409 15.94 24.56 16.55
C ASP A 409 15.51 25.70 15.61
N ARG A 410 14.84 25.37 14.49
CA ARG A 410 14.26 26.29 13.50
C ARG A 410 15.23 27.36 13.03
N LYS A 411 16.52 27.03 12.93
CA LYS A 411 17.53 27.97 12.41
C LYS A 411 17.14 28.45 11.01
N PRO A 412 17.24 29.77 10.72
CA PRO A 412 16.99 30.29 9.38
C PRO A 412 17.94 29.65 8.34
N ALA A 413 17.42 29.28 7.17
CA ALA A 413 18.13 28.56 6.13
C ALA A 413 18.26 29.37 4.84
N THR A 414 19.34 29.10 4.09
CA THR A 414 19.43 29.55 2.70
C THR A 414 18.55 28.65 1.84
N VAL A 415 17.69 29.21 1.01
CA VAL A 415 16.83 28.44 0.11
C VAL A 415 17.34 28.53 -1.31
N ILE A 416 17.66 27.39 -1.91
CA ILE A 416 18.12 27.26 -3.29
C ILE A 416 17.00 26.61 -4.10
N ALA A 417 16.51 27.31 -5.12
CA ALA A 417 15.35 26.88 -5.86
C ALA A 417 15.54 26.97 -7.38
N HIS A 418 14.77 26.16 -8.12
CA HIS A 418 14.78 26.12 -9.58
C HIS A 418 13.37 26.24 -10.16
N SER A 419 13.21 27.02 -11.23
CA SER A 419 11.97 27.09 -12.02
C SER A 419 10.74 27.34 -11.15
N MET A 420 9.67 26.56 -11.29
CA MET A 420 8.48 26.60 -10.42
C MET A 420 8.81 26.61 -8.92
N GLY A 421 9.90 25.93 -8.50
CA GLY A 421 10.39 25.97 -7.13
C GLY A 421 10.80 27.36 -6.66
N CYS A 422 11.19 28.27 -7.56
CA CYS A 422 11.47 29.67 -7.21
C CYS A 422 10.20 30.41 -6.77
N LEU A 423 9.04 30.10 -7.35
CA LEU A 423 7.76 30.65 -6.88
C LEU A 423 7.45 30.14 -5.47
N VAL A 424 7.70 28.85 -5.22
CA VAL A 424 7.56 28.22 -3.90
C VAL A 424 8.52 28.84 -2.88
N ALA A 425 9.78 29.09 -3.25
CA ALA A 425 10.78 29.71 -2.38
C ALA A 425 10.44 31.16 -2.04
N MET A 426 10.00 31.95 -3.02
CA MET A 426 9.52 33.32 -2.78
C MET A 426 8.28 33.33 -1.90
N LYS A 427 7.33 32.42 -2.13
CA LYS A 427 6.13 32.27 -1.30
C LYS A 427 6.49 31.89 0.15
N LEU A 428 7.41 30.95 0.33
CA LEU A 428 7.96 30.57 1.64
C LEU A 428 8.61 31.76 2.36
N ALA A 429 9.43 32.55 1.65
CA ALA A 429 10.08 33.73 2.22
C ALA A 429 9.10 34.86 2.58
N LEU A 430 7.96 34.96 1.87
CA LEU A 430 6.90 35.93 2.18
C LEU A 430 6.05 35.49 3.38
N GLU A 431 5.75 34.20 3.50
CA GLU A 431 4.87 33.65 4.54
C GLU A 431 5.61 33.23 5.82
N SER A 432 6.91 32.97 5.73
CA SER A 432 7.77 32.55 6.85
C SER A 432 9.16 33.21 6.72
N PRO A 433 9.23 34.56 6.73
CA PRO A 433 10.48 35.29 6.54
C PRO A 433 11.55 34.95 7.58
N GLU A 434 11.16 34.56 8.78
CA GLU A 434 12.05 34.10 9.85
C GLU A 434 12.79 32.80 9.51
N LEU A 435 12.26 31.99 8.59
CA LEU A 435 12.87 30.73 8.19
C LEU A 435 13.90 30.91 7.06
N VAL A 436 13.86 32.03 6.34
CA VAL A 436 14.68 32.24 5.14
C VAL A 436 15.77 33.29 5.39
N SER A 437 17.01 32.83 5.57
CA SER A 437 18.15 33.73 5.73
C SER A 437 18.63 34.35 4.42
N SER A 438 18.55 33.59 3.32
CA SER A 438 18.84 34.09 1.97
C SER A 438 18.15 33.24 0.89
N LEU A 439 18.03 33.80 -0.32
CA LEU A 439 17.44 33.13 -1.48
C LEU A 439 18.45 32.99 -2.62
N ILE A 440 18.42 31.85 -3.29
CA ILE A 440 19.03 31.64 -4.60
C ILE A 440 17.97 31.10 -5.56
N LEU A 441 17.55 31.93 -6.50
CA LEU A 441 16.48 31.64 -7.46
C LEU A 441 17.07 31.40 -8.84
N MET A 442 17.00 30.15 -9.33
CA MET A 442 17.49 29.77 -10.66
C MET A 442 16.34 29.70 -11.66
N GLY A 443 16.26 30.66 -12.56
CA GLY A 443 15.19 30.81 -13.55
C GLY A 443 13.81 30.93 -12.92
N PRO A 444 13.50 31.99 -12.14
CA PRO A 444 12.16 32.21 -11.62
C PRO A 444 11.16 32.46 -12.77
N PRO A 445 10.08 31.68 -12.91
CA PRO A 445 9.01 31.96 -13.86
C PRO A 445 8.30 33.28 -13.52
N PRO A 446 7.54 33.88 -14.44
CA PRO A 446 6.76 35.07 -14.14
C PRO A 446 5.75 34.85 -13.00
N SER A 447 5.54 35.87 -12.19
CA SER A 447 4.49 35.93 -11.17
C SER A 447 3.76 37.27 -11.31
N PRO A 448 2.47 37.27 -11.70
CA PRO A 448 1.65 36.09 -12.02
C PRO A 448 2.10 35.44 -13.35
N LEU A 449 1.75 34.16 -13.53
CA LEU A 449 1.95 33.50 -14.82
C LEU A 449 1.02 34.14 -15.89
N PRO A 450 1.50 34.44 -17.12
CA PRO A 450 0.64 34.99 -18.17
C PRO A 450 -0.48 34.03 -18.56
N GLU A 451 -1.65 34.55 -18.94
CA GLU A 451 -2.85 33.77 -19.27
C GLU A 451 -2.60 32.71 -20.37
N ALA A 452 -1.91 33.09 -21.45
CA ALA A 452 -1.53 32.16 -22.51
C ALA A 452 -0.59 31.05 -22.00
N GLY A 453 0.32 31.38 -21.08
CA GLY A 453 1.19 30.41 -20.41
C GLY A 453 0.38 29.45 -19.53
N SER A 454 -0.58 29.98 -18.76
CA SER A 454 -1.50 29.20 -17.93
C SER A 454 -2.29 28.19 -18.76
N ALA A 455 -2.94 28.63 -19.85
CA ALA A 455 -3.69 27.75 -20.74
C ALA A 455 -2.80 26.63 -21.35
N GLY A 456 -1.58 26.96 -21.77
CA GLY A 456 -0.62 25.99 -22.28
C GLY A 456 -0.20 24.94 -21.24
N ILE A 457 0.00 25.35 -19.99
CA ILE A 457 0.35 24.43 -18.90
C ILE A 457 -0.84 23.54 -18.49
N PHE A 458 -2.08 24.05 -18.50
CA PHE A 458 -3.28 23.20 -18.34
C PHE A 458 -3.39 22.15 -19.45
N ALA A 459 -3.20 22.54 -20.71
CA ALA A 459 -3.22 21.59 -21.83
C ALA A 459 -2.12 20.53 -21.70
N ARG A 460 -0.94 20.90 -21.17
CA ARG A 460 0.14 19.95 -20.86
C ARG A 460 -0.28 18.95 -19.79
N ALA A 461 -0.96 19.38 -18.72
CA ALA A 461 -1.45 18.49 -17.67
C ALA A 461 -2.38 17.41 -18.24
N GLU A 462 -3.35 17.81 -19.07
CA GLU A 462 -4.29 16.88 -19.72
C GLU A 462 -3.61 15.94 -20.72
N LEU A 463 -2.60 16.45 -21.45
CA LEU A 463 -1.82 15.62 -22.37
C LEU A 463 -1.02 14.54 -21.63
N VAL A 464 -0.44 14.87 -20.47
CA VAL A 464 0.30 13.91 -19.64
C VAL A 464 -0.63 12.88 -19.02
N ARG A 465 -1.81 13.27 -18.54
CA ARG A 465 -2.81 12.32 -18.03
C ARG A 465 -3.26 11.32 -19.09
N SER A 466 -3.42 11.79 -20.34
CA SER A 466 -3.92 10.95 -21.43
C SER A 466 -2.85 10.10 -22.11
N LYS A 467 -1.59 10.57 -22.20
CA LYS A 467 -0.53 9.91 -23.00
C LYS A 467 0.79 9.67 -22.24
N GLY A 468 0.84 9.99 -20.95
CA GLY A 468 2.04 9.89 -20.13
C GLY A 468 3.11 10.95 -20.44
N LEU A 469 4.23 10.90 -19.73
CA LEU A 469 5.31 11.90 -19.83
C LEU A 469 6.01 11.90 -21.21
N VAL A 470 6.03 10.77 -21.91
CA VAL A 470 6.63 10.66 -23.25
C VAL A 470 6.02 11.68 -24.22
N ALA A 471 4.73 12.00 -24.09
CA ALA A 471 4.04 12.93 -24.97
C ALA A 471 4.49 14.39 -24.83
N VAL A 472 5.18 14.74 -23.73
CA VAL A 472 5.63 16.11 -23.48
C VAL A 472 7.14 16.24 -23.31
N ALA A 473 7.84 15.14 -22.99
CA ALA A 473 9.26 15.18 -22.63
C ALA A 473 10.12 15.85 -23.69
N ASP A 474 10.01 15.44 -24.95
CA ASP A 474 10.82 16.00 -26.04
C ASP A 474 10.48 17.47 -26.33
N ALA A 475 9.20 17.84 -26.23
CA ALA A 475 8.78 19.23 -26.38
C ALA A 475 9.34 20.12 -25.27
N VAL A 476 9.35 19.63 -24.02
CA VAL A 476 9.91 20.35 -22.87
C VAL A 476 11.42 20.45 -22.95
N VAL A 477 12.11 19.39 -23.36
CA VAL A 477 13.57 19.40 -23.61
C VAL A 477 13.91 20.42 -24.69
N ASN A 478 13.19 20.39 -25.83
CA ASN A 478 13.46 21.28 -26.95
C ASN A 478 13.23 22.76 -26.63
N ALA A 479 12.20 23.05 -25.83
CA ALA A 479 11.86 24.41 -25.40
C ALA A 479 12.71 24.91 -24.21
N GLY A 480 13.18 24.01 -23.35
CA GLY A 480 13.86 24.35 -22.10
C GLY A 480 15.39 24.42 -22.20
N LEU A 481 16.03 23.73 -23.15
CA LEU A 481 17.48 23.74 -23.32
C LEU A 481 17.93 24.71 -24.40
N SER A 482 19.11 25.31 -24.23
CA SER A 482 19.71 26.16 -25.25
C SER A 482 20.06 25.37 -26.51
N SER A 483 20.13 26.05 -27.66
CA SER A 483 20.57 25.43 -28.92
C SER A 483 21.99 24.86 -28.79
N GLN A 484 22.87 25.58 -28.09
CA GLN A 484 24.23 25.12 -27.80
C GLN A 484 24.23 23.83 -26.99
N THR A 485 23.47 23.75 -25.90
CA THR A 485 23.35 22.51 -25.09
C THR A 485 22.87 21.34 -25.94
N LYS A 486 21.85 21.55 -26.78
CA LYS A 486 21.30 20.51 -27.65
C LYS A 486 22.31 19.96 -28.66
N GLU A 487 23.31 20.75 -29.05
CA GLU A 487 24.37 20.37 -29.99
C GLU A 487 25.61 19.81 -29.28
N SER A 488 26.06 20.43 -28.20
CA SER A 488 27.37 20.16 -27.60
C SER A 488 27.33 19.48 -26.22
N ASN A 489 26.19 19.42 -25.54
CA ASN A 489 26.04 18.80 -24.22
C ASN A 489 24.87 17.80 -24.20
N LEU A 490 25.04 16.70 -24.93
CA LEU A 490 24.04 15.63 -25.02
C LEU A 490 23.74 14.94 -23.67
N LEU A 491 24.66 15.03 -22.70
CA LEU A 491 24.41 14.55 -21.34
C LEU A 491 23.34 15.39 -20.64
N ALA A 492 23.35 16.72 -20.79
CA ALA A 492 22.29 17.57 -20.27
C ALA A 492 20.94 17.28 -20.95
N VAL A 493 20.94 17.04 -22.27
CA VAL A 493 19.74 16.62 -23.00
C VAL A 493 19.16 15.33 -22.42
N ALA A 494 20.02 14.31 -22.23
CA ALA A 494 19.62 13.04 -21.65
C ALA A 494 19.16 13.19 -20.18
N ALA A 495 19.87 13.97 -19.37
CA ALA A 495 19.53 14.22 -17.97
C ALA A 495 18.16 14.90 -17.82
N THR A 496 17.90 15.95 -18.58
CA THR A 496 16.60 16.63 -18.59
C THR A 496 15.48 15.70 -19.04
N ARG A 497 15.70 14.95 -20.12
CA ARG A 497 14.71 13.99 -20.63
C ARG A 497 14.42 12.89 -19.61
N MET A 498 15.43 12.35 -18.97
CA MET A 498 15.29 11.32 -17.94
C MET A 498 14.63 11.86 -16.66
N SER A 499 14.93 13.11 -16.27
CA SER A 499 14.26 13.77 -15.16
C SER A 499 12.74 13.85 -15.40
N LEU A 500 12.34 14.22 -16.62
CA LEU A 500 10.92 14.30 -17.01
C LEU A 500 10.28 12.91 -17.07
N LEU A 501 10.90 11.95 -17.76
CA LEU A 501 10.37 10.59 -17.89
C LEU A 501 10.35 9.81 -16.57
N GLY A 502 11.18 10.21 -15.61
CA GLY A 502 11.20 9.66 -14.26
C GLY A 502 10.03 10.11 -13.39
N GLN A 503 9.25 11.14 -13.79
CA GLN A 503 8.09 11.58 -13.01
C GLN A 503 6.87 10.70 -13.22
N ASP A 504 6.01 10.66 -12.21
CA ASP A 504 4.68 10.09 -12.33
C ASP A 504 3.76 11.03 -13.15
N PRO A 505 2.95 10.52 -14.10
CA PRO A 505 2.05 11.34 -14.90
C PRO A 505 1.07 12.20 -14.09
N GLU A 506 0.44 11.64 -13.06
CA GLU A 506 -0.54 12.39 -12.28
C GLU A 506 0.14 13.42 -11.39
N GLY A 507 1.26 13.06 -10.75
CA GLY A 507 2.07 13.99 -9.98
C GLY A 507 2.56 15.19 -10.80
N TYR A 508 3.09 14.94 -12.00
CA TYR A 508 3.49 16.00 -12.93
C TYR A 508 2.31 16.87 -13.37
N ALA A 509 1.17 16.26 -13.72
CA ALA A 509 -0.04 16.98 -14.15
C ALA A 509 -0.60 17.89 -13.04
N LYS A 510 -0.54 17.45 -11.77
CA LYS A 510 -0.93 18.28 -10.63
C LYS A 510 0.00 19.48 -10.43
N ALA A 511 1.31 19.31 -10.57
CA ALA A 511 2.24 20.45 -10.50
C ALA A 511 2.08 21.40 -11.70
N CYS A 512 1.78 20.89 -12.91
CA CYS A 512 1.33 21.73 -14.01
C CYS A 512 0.10 22.56 -13.62
N THR A 513 -0.91 21.91 -13.04
CA THR A 513 -2.13 22.60 -12.58
C THR A 513 -1.82 23.68 -11.54
N ALA A 514 -0.92 23.40 -10.59
CA ALA A 514 -0.46 24.36 -9.59
C ALA A 514 0.22 25.58 -10.23
N LEU A 515 1.15 25.34 -11.19
CA LEU A 515 1.82 26.41 -11.91
C LEU A 515 0.84 27.21 -12.78
N ALA A 516 -0.08 26.56 -13.48
CA ALA A 516 -1.08 27.24 -14.29
C ALA A 516 -1.99 28.14 -13.45
N LYS A 517 -2.43 27.65 -12.27
CA LYS A 517 -3.26 28.42 -11.32
C LYS A 517 -2.53 29.60 -10.68
N SER A 518 -1.19 29.63 -10.69
CA SER A 518 -0.42 30.79 -10.23
C SER A 518 -0.63 32.05 -11.07
N ALA A 519 -1.31 31.95 -12.23
CA ALA A 519 -1.80 33.13 -12.97
C ALA A 519 -2.77 34.00 -12.15
N ASN A 520 -3.42 33.42 -11.13
CA ASN A 520 -4.37 34.11 -10.27
C ASN A 520 -3.73 34.70 -9.00
N GLU A 521 -2.41 34.55 -8.83
CA GLU A 521 -1.68 35.02 -7.65
C GLU A 521 -0.40 35.76 -8.08
N THR A 522 -0.24 36.99 -7.59
CA THR A 522 0.98 37.77 -7.78
C THR A 522 1.76 37.79 -6.48
N LEU A 523 3.00 37.32 -6.50
CA LEU A 523 3.89 37.38 -5.34
C LEU A 523 4.43 38.81 -5.18
N ASP A 524 4.28 39.38 -3.98
CA ASP A 524 4.82 40.70 -3.66
C ASP A 524 6.34 40.65 -3.42
N THR A 525 7.10 40.65 -4.51
CA THR A 525 8.56 40.60 -4.44
C THR A 525 9.20 41.84 -3.81
N THR A 526 8.45 42.95 -3.64
CA THR A 526 8.97 44.15 -2.95
C THR A 526 9.09 43.96 -1.43
N SER A 527 8.32 43.02 -0.88
CA SER A 527 8.35 42.64 0.53
C SER A 527 9.48 41.64 0.86
N LEU A 528 10.19 41.11 -0.14
CA LEU A 528 11.36 40.25 0.08
C LEU A 528 12.57 41.08 0.52
N THR A 529 13.01 40.87 1.77
CA THR A 529 14.09 41.65 2.39
C THR A 529 15.40 40.89 2.56
N CYS A 530 15.35 39.55 2.52
CA CYS A 530 16.53 38.69 2.62
C CYS A 530 17.46 38.88 1.40
N PRO A 531 18.78 38.75 1.58
CA PRO A 531 19.72 38.72 0.46
C PRO A 531 19.28 37.69 -0.58
N THR A 532 19.30 38.08 -1.86
CA THR A 532 18.84 37.21 -2.94
C THR A 532 19.85 37.17 -4.10
N LEU A 533 20.17 35.97 -4.59
CA LEU A 533 20.81 35.76 -5.88
C LEU A 533 19.75 35.27 -6.87
N ILE A 534 19.65 35.88 -8.04
CA ILE A 534 18.83 35.42 -9.16
C ILE A 534 19.80 35.00 -10.26
N LEU A 535 19.70 33.75 -10.70
CA LEU A 535 20.47 33.22 -11.83
C LEU A 535 19.52 32.93 -12.99
N THR A 536 19.96 33.28 -14.19
CA THR A 536 19.30 32.88 -15.44
C THR A 536 20.33 32.61 -16.53
N GLY A 537 19.94 31.88 -17.58
CA GLY A 537 20.71 31.78 -18.81
C GLY A 537 20.32 32.84 -19.83
N ASP A 538 21.26 33.26 -20.68
CA ASP A 538 20.97 34.18 -21.79
C ASP A 538 20.04 33.59 -22.87
N HIS A 539 19.90 32.25 -22.90
CA HIS A 539 18.99 31.52 -23.77
C HIS A 539 17.78 30.92 -23.02
N ASP A 540 17.54 31.30 -21.76
CA ASP A 540 16.36 30.85 -21.02
C ASP A 540 15.08 31.52 -21.55
N ALA A 541 14.30 30.78 -22.34
CA ALA A 541 13.04 31.26 -22.90
C ALA A 541 11.88 31.31 -21.89
N ILE A 542 12.01 30.62 -20.74
CA ILE A 542 10.98 30.55 -19.70
C ILE A 542 11.18 31.68 -18.70
N SER A 543 12.44 31.95 -18.34
CA SER A 543 12.84 32.97 -17.37
C SER A 543 13.93 33.88 -17.92
N PRO A 544 13.66 34.64 -19.00
CA PRO A 544 14.67 35.39 -19.72
C PRO A 544 15.36 36.46 -18.86
N PRO A 545 16.57 36.92 -19.25
CA PRO A 545 17.31 37.95 -18.51
C PRO A 545 16.48 39.17 -18.12
N ASP A 546 15.66 39.71 -19.03
CA ASP A 546 14.83 40.89 -18.76
C ASP A 546 13.83 40.66 -17.62
N LEU A 547 13.23 39.47 -17.54
CA LEU A 547 12.36 39.10 -16.43
C LEU A 547 13.16 39.01 -15.13
N CYS A 548 14.32 38.38 -15.14
CA CYS A 548 15.15 38.24 -13.94
C CYS A 548 15.69 39.60 -13.45
N PHE A 549 16.04 40.52 -14.36
CA PHE A 549 16.37 41.91 -14.02
C PHE A 549 15.17 42.67 -13.48
N SER A 550 13.94 42.38 -13.92
CA SER A 550 12.73 42.98 -13.33
C SER A 550 12.53 42.54 -11.87
N TYR A 551 12.73 41.25 -11.56
CA TYR A 551 12.80 40.76 -10.18
C TYR A 551 13.92 41.41 -9.39
N GLY A 552 15.10 41.55 -10.00
CA GLY A 552 16.25 42.21 -9.38
C GLY A 552 16.00 43.66 -8.99
N LYS A 553 15.20 44.39 -9.77
CA LYS A 553 14.77 45.77 -9.44
C LYS A 553 13.74 45.80 -8.31
N SER A 554 12.90 44.77 -8.21
CA SER A 554 11.85 44.68 -7.20
C SER A 554 12.38 44.25 -5.82
N ILE A 555 13.33 43.30 -5.79
CA ILE A 555 13.90 42.74 -4.56
C ILE A 555 15.09 43.58 -4.11
N LYS A 556 14.95 44.26 -2.98
CA LYS A 556 15.86 45.33 -2.49
C LYS A 556 17.33 44.92 -2.36
N ASN A 557 17.61 43.67 -1.96
CA ASN A 557 18.96 43.16 -1.69
C ASN A 557 19.33 42.02 -2.67
N SER A 558 19.00 42.19 -3.95
CA SER A 558 19.22 41.16 -4.95
C SER A 558 20.44 41.42 -5.85
N LYS A 559 20.97 40.33 -6.42
CA LYS A 559 21.94 40.35 -7.52
C LYS A 559 21.43 39.43 -8.62
N VAL A 560 21.60 39.84 -9.86
CA VAL A 560 21.23 39.03 -11.03
C VAL A 560 22.51 38.58 -11.73
N GLY A 561 22.68 37.27 -11.91
CA GLY A 561 23.73 36.65 -12.71
C GLY A 561 23.14 36.03 -13.97
N VAL A 562 23.83 36.22 -15.10
CA VAL A 562 23.44 35.64 -16.39
C VAL A 562 24.54 34.68 -16.84
N LEU A 563 24.17 33.44 -17.13
CA LEU A 563 25.06 32.39 -17.64
C LEU A 563 25.02 32.40 -19.17
N GLU A 564 26.18 32.39 -19.81
CA GLU A 564 26.33 32.43 -21.26
C GLU A 564 26.04 31.07 -21.89
N GLY A 565 25.23 31.03 -22.94
CA GLY A 565 24.90 29.80 -23.66
C GLY A 565 23.94 28.86 -22.95
N VAL A 566 23.31 29.28 -21.86
CA VAL A 566 22.53 28.42 -20.95
C VAL A 566 21.02 28.65 -21.13
N GLY A 567 20.24 27.57 -21.14
CA GLY A 567 18.77 27.61 -21.12
C GLY A 567 18.19 27.53 -19.71
N HIS A 568 17.01 26.94 -19.59
CA HIS A 568 16.24 26.89 -18.34
C HIS A 568 16.71 25.80 -17.36
N TRP A 569 17.43 24.77 -17.82
CA TRP A 569 17.92 23.68 -16.96
C TRP A 569 19.35 23.96 -16.49
N HIS A 570 19.55 25.18 -15.97
CA HIS A 570 20.83 25.78 -15.59
C HIS A 570 21.88 24.79 -15.07
N LEU A 571 21.54 24.00 -14.05
CA LEU A 571 22.50 23.12 -13.39
C LEU A 571 22.87 21.89 -14.22
N PHE A 572 21.99 21.44 -15.12
CA PHE A 572 22.32 20.39 -16.09
C PHE A 572 23.11 20.95 -17.27
N GLU A 573 22.82 22.17 -17.72
CA GLU A 573 23.46 22.80 -18.88
C GLU A 573 24.88 23.30 -18.58
N ASP A 574 25.07 23.96 -17.42
CA ASP A 574 26.35 24.48 -16.96
C ASP A 574 26.55 24.25 -15.46
N VAL A 575 26.94 23.01 -15.13
CA VAL A 575 27.25 22.60 -13.75
C VAL A 575 28.27 23.55 -13.10
N LYS A 576 29.34 23.89 -13.83
CA LYS A 576 30.45 24.66 -13.27
C LYS A 576 30.02 26.10 -13.00
N GLY A 577 29.40 26.77 -13.97
CA GLY A 577 28.96 28.15 -13.82
C GLY A 577 27.93 28.31 -12.69
N VAL A 578 26.96 27.39 -12.59
CA VAL A 578 25.99 27.42 -11.48
C VAL A 578 26.68 27.17 -10.14
N VAL A 579 27.51 26.13 -10.00
CA VAL A 579 28.22 25.81 -8.75
C VAL A 579 29.11 26.98 -8.31
N ASP A 580 29.87 27.58 -9.22
CA ASP A 580 30.76 28.70 -8.91
C ASP A 580 29.97 29.95 -8.49
N ALA A 581 28.87 30.25 -9.17
CA ALA A 581 28.01 31.38 -8.85
C ALA A 581 27.36 31.22 -7.47
N VAL A 582 26.82 30.03 -7.17
CA VAL A 582 26.22 29.70 -5.87
C VAL A 582 27.27 29.76 -4.77
N HIS A 583 28.43 29.13 -4.95
CA HIS A 583 29.49 29.08 -3.95
C HIS A 583 30.02 30.49 -3.63
N THR A 584 30.32 31.28 -4.66
CA THR A 584 30.80 32.65 -4.52
C THR A 584 29.80 33.53 -3.79
N TYR A 585 28.50 33.27 -3.96
CA TYR A 585 27.46 33.98 -3.25
C TYR A 585 27.38 33.58 -1.78
N LEU A 586 27.42 32.27 -1.48
CA LEU A 586 27.42 31.76 -0.10
C LEU A 586 28.63 32.27 0.69
N GLU A 587 29.84 32.27 0.11
CA GLU A 587 31.05 32.83 0.76
C GLU A 587 30.93 34.32 1.11
N LYS A 588 30.07 35.08 0.40
CA LYS A 588 29.84 36.50 0.69
C LYS A 588 28.82 36.72 1.81
N LEU A 589 28.04 35.71 2.16
CA LEU A 589 27.04 35.81 3.24
C LEU A 589 27.63 35.58 4.63
N GLY A 590 28.80 34.94 4.73
CA GLY A 590 29.50 34.67 5.99
C GLY A 590 29.83 33.21 6.15
#